data_AF-A0A3C1KA51-F1
#
_entry.id   AF-A0A3C1KA51-F1
#
_cell.length_a   1.000
_cell.length_b   1.000
_cell.length_c   1.000
_cell.angle_alpha   90.00
_cell.angle_beta   90.00
_cell.angle_gamma   90.00
#
_symmetry.space_group_name_H-M   'P 1'
#
loop_
_entity.id
_entity.type
_entity.pdbx_description
1 polymer ?
#
loop_
_entity_poly.entity_id
_entity_poly.type
_entity_poly.pdbx_seq_one_letter_code
_entity_poly.pdbx_strand_id
1 'polypeptide(L)'
;RRDGLARLGVLDYATAAVDELAFDEPLYSVGTAGNPEWAPPLVRLGYGSFVTPSTVYDYDVATRTLALRKQQPVLGGYDPGDYAQRRLWVTATDGVQVPVSLVWKRSFGEPGAAPRPVHLYGYGSYEATIDPGFSVPRLSLLDRGVVFAIAHVRGGGEMGRQWYEDGKLLHKRNTFTDFVDVARHLV
;
A
#
# COMPACT_ATOMS: atom_id res chain seq x y z
N ARG A 1 -3.94 4.47 10.66
CA ARG A 1 -3.02 4.57 9.50
C ARG A 1 -1.85 5.46 9.91
N ARG A 2 -0.65 5.21 9.38
CA ARG A 2 0.54 6.04 9.63
C ARG A 2 1.38 6.07 8.35
N ASP A 3 1.85 7.26 7.97
CA ASP A 3 2.69 7.49 6.78
C ASP A 3 2.11 6.87 5.50
N GLY A 4 0.81 7.02 5.28
CA GLY A 4 0.14 6.55 4.06
C GLY A 4 -0.19 5.05 4.05
N LEU A 5 0.05 4.30 5.12
CA LEU A 5 -0.18 2.85 5.17
C LEU A 5 -1.17 2.43 6.26
N ALA A 6 -1.89 1.34 5.99
CA ALA A 6 -2.69 0.64 6.98
C ALA A 6 -1.77 0.04 8.06
N ARG A 7 -2.19 0.15 9.33
CA ARG A 7 -1.47 -0.36 10.50
C ARG A 7 -2.45 -1.12 11.38
N LEU A 8 -1.95 -2.16 12.04
CA LEU A 8 -2.65 -2.84 13.12
C LEU A 8 -1.84 -2.68 14.40
N GLY A 9 -2.53 -2.50 15.51
CA GLY A 9 -1.90 -2.51 16.82
C GLY A 9 -2.74 -3.29 17.82
N VAL A 10 -2.06 -3.83 18.83
CA VAL A 10 -2.68 -4.50 19.97
C VAL A 10 -2.75 -3.50 21.11
N LEU A 11 -3.96 -3.26 21.62
CA LEU A 11 -4.18 -2.45 22.82
C LEU A 11 -4.12 -3.36 24.06
N ASP A 12 -3.23 -3.04 24.99
CA ASP A 12 -3.25 -3.61 26.33
C ASP A 12 -4.22 -2.81 27.21
N TYR A 13 -5.25 -3.47 27.73
CA TYR A 13 -6.28 -2.83 28.56
C TYR A 13 -5.79 -2.42 29.96
N ALA A 14 -4.74 -3.06 30.48
CA ALA A 14 -4.20 -2.75 31.80
C ALA A 14 -3.28 -1.52 31.76
N THR A 15 -2.49 -1.38 30.69
CA THR A 15 -1.49 -0.30 30.56
C THR A 15 -1.92 0.81 29.60
N ALA A 16 -2.99 0.60 28.83
CA ALA A 16 -3.40 1.43 27.70
C ALA A 16 -2.34 1.57 26.59
N ALA A 17 -1.28 0.75 26.62
CA ALA A 17 -0.24 0.75 25.61
C ALA A 17 -0.77 0.15 24.29
N VAL A 18 -0.33 0.72 23.17
CA VAL A 18 -0.62 0.20 21.83
C VAL A 18 0.67 -0.25 21.17
N ASP A 19 0.78 -1.55 20.93
CA ASP A 19 1.90 -2.16 20.22
C ASP A 19 1.54 -2.38 18.75
N GLU A 20 2.15 -1.61 17.85
CA GLU A 20 1.95 -1.75 16.40
C GLU A 20 2.67 -2.99 15.86
N LEU A 21 2.00 -3.76 15.00
CA LEU A 21 2.61 -4.89 14.31
C LEU A 21 3.56 -4.39 13.22
N ALA A 22 4.79 -4.89 13.23
CA ALA A 22 5.81 -4.59 12.24
C ALA A 22 5.78 -5.61 11.08
N PHE A 23 6.12 -5.13 9.89
CA PHE A 23 6.27 -5.94 8.67
C PHE A 23 7.51 -5.47 7.93
N ASP A 24 8.24 -6.40 7.32
CA ASP A 24 9.55 -6.13 6.70
C ASP A 24 9.45 -5.32 5.39
N GLU A 25 8.30 -5.40 4.71
CA GLU A 25 8.10 -4.74 3.43
C GLU A 25 7.82 -3.24 3.59
N PRO A 26 8.42 -2.37 2.75
CA PRO A 26 8.22 -0.91 2.84
C PRO A 26 6.83 -0.46 2.40
N LEU A 27 6.13 -1.29 1.64
CA LEU A 27 4.77 -1.06 1.15
C LEU A 27 3.96 -2.33 1.36
N TYR A 28 2.82 -2.21 2.01
CA TYR A 28 1.94 -3.32 2.28
C TYR A 28 0.53 -2.84 2.61
N SER A 29 -0.40 -3.78 2.63
CA SER A 29 -1.75 -3.66 3.15
C SER A 29 -1.94 -4.71 4.23
N VAL A 30 -2.51 -4.31 5.36
CA VAL A 30 -2.84 -5.23 6.45
C VAL A 30 -4.18 -4.85 7.06
N GLY A 31 -4.94 -5.85 7.48
CA GLY A 31 -6.20 -5.67 8.18
C GLY A 31 -6.60 -6.92 8.94
N THR A 32 -7.54 -6.77 9.88
CA THR A 32 -8.19 -7.93 10.49
C THR A 32 -9.07 -8.63 9.46
N ALA A 33 -9.14 -9.96 9.53
CA ALA A 33 -10.08 -10.75 8.73
C ALA A 33 -11.24 -11.22 9.62
N GLY A 34 -11.89 -12.34 9.24
CA GLY A 34 -12.95 -12.95 10.05
C GLY A 34 -12.40 -13.50 11.37
N ASN A 35 -12.89 -12.95 12.47
CA ASN A 35 -12.59 -13.35 13.86
C ASN A 35 -13.92 -13.59 14.59
N PRO A 36 -14.59 -14.75 14.41
CA PRO A 36 -15.94 -14.98 14.90
C PRO A 36 -16.01 -15.33 16.40
N GLU A 37 -14.92 -15.87 16.94
CA GLU A 37 -14.83 -16.20 18.37
C GLU A 37 -14.56 -14.95 19.19
N TRP A 38 -15.18 -14.86 20.38
CA TRP A 38 -15.05 -13.71 21.28
C TRP A 38 -13.69 -13.63 21.97
N ALA A 39 -13.17 -14.77 22.44
CA ALA A 39 -11.91 -14.84 23.19
C ALA A 39 -10.91 -15.84 22.57
N PRO A 40 -10.57 -15.74 21.27
CA PRO A 40 -9.59 -16.61 20.66
C PRO A 40 -8.18 -16.19 21.11
N PRO A 41 -7.26 -17.16 21.30
CA PRO A 41 -5.85 -16.84 21.53
C PRO A 41 -5.17 -16.25 20.29
N LEU A 42 -5.80 -16.40 19.12
CA LEU A 42 -5.29 -16.02 17.81
C LEU A 42 -6.21 -14.99 17.14
N VAL A 43 -5.62 -13.98 16.51
CA VAL A 43 -6.34 -13.01 15.67
C VAL A 43 -5.97 -13.26 14.22
N ARG A 44 -6.96 -13.49 13.36
CA ARG A 44 -6.72 -13.66 11.93
C ARG A 44 -6.53 -12.32 11.24
N LEU A 45 -5.44 -12.25 10.47
CA LEU A 45 -5.03 -11.09 9.70
C LEU A 45 -4.99 -11.41 8.21
N GLY A 46 -5.42 -10.45 7.40
CA GLY A 46 -5.11 -10.40 5.97
C GLY A 46 -3.90 -9.50 5.75
N TYR A 47 -2.96 -9.97 4.94
CA TYR A 47 -1.75 -9.26 4.54
C TYR A 47 -1.54 -9.37 3.02
N GLY A 48 -0.92 -8.35 2.43
CA GLY A 48 -0.38 -8.42 1.08
C GLY A 48 0.39 -7.16 0.75
N SER A 49 1.07 -7.17 -0.39
CA SER A 49 1.77 -6.00 -0.92
C SER A 49 1.72 -6.02 -2.44
N PHE A 50 2.49 -5.19 -3.12
CA PHE A 50 2.62 -5.34 -4.57
C PHE A 50 3.36 -6.61 -5.00
N VAL A 51 4.20 -7.17 -4.13
CA VAL A 51 5.05 -8.34 -4.44
C VAL A 51 4.70 -9.57 -3.60
N THR A 52 3.90 -9.41 -2.56
CA THR A 52 3.41 -10.52 -1.75
C THR A 52 1.93 -10.74 -2.04
N PRO A 53 1.55 -11.91 -2.60
CA PRO A 53 0.16 -12.27 -2.83
C PRO A 53 -0.67 -12.27 -1.55
N SER A 54 -2.00 -12.32 -1.70
CA SER A 54 -2.91 -12.37 -0.55
C SER A 54 -2.50 -13.47 0.42
N THR A 55 -2.20 -13.06 1.65
CA THR A 55 -1.66 -13.90 2.70
C THR A 55 -2.55 -13.80 3.94
N VAL A 56 -2.85 -14.95 4.53
CA VAL A 56 -3.61 -15.07 5.77
C VAL A 56 -2.67 -15.57 6.85
N TYR A 57 -2.57 -14.78 7.91
CA TYR A 57 -1.86 -15.14 9.12
C TYR A 57 -2.85 -15.33 10.27
N ASP A 58 -2.52 -16.23 11.18
CA ASP A 58 -3.02 -16.15 12.55
C ASP A 58 -1.92 -15.47 13.38
N TYR A 59 -2.28 -14.40 14.09
CA TYR A 59 -1.41 -13.69 15.03
C TYR A 59 -1.70 -14.15 16.45
N ASP A 60 -0.72 -14.72 17.12
CA ASP A 60 -0.83 -15.12 18.53
C ASP A 60 -0.59 -13.89 19.42
N VAL A 61 -1.60 -13.51 20.20
CA VAL A 61 -1.58 -12.25 20.97
C VAL A 61 -0.59 -12.33 22.15
N ALA A 62 -0.42 -13.52 22.75
CA ALA A 62 0.44 -13.70 23.91
C ALA A 62 1.93 -13.70 23.53
N THR A 63 2.28 -14.40 22.45
CA THR A 63 3.66 -14.54 21.99
C THR A 63 4.06 -13.50 20.95
N ARG A 64 3.09 -12.79 20.37
CA ARG A 64 3.27 -11.77 19.32
C ARG A 64 3.89 -12.34 18.04
N THR A 65 3.52 -13.58 17.71
CA THR A 65 4.06 -14.29 16.54
C THR A 65 3.01 -14.46 15.44
N LEU A 66 3.46 -14.47 14.19
CA LEU A 66 2.63 -14.71 13.01
C LEU A 66 2.80 -16.16 12.54
N ALA A 67 1.70 -16.90 12.47
CA ALA A 67 1.64 -18.23 11.85
C ALA A 67 0.99 -18.15 10.47
N LEU A 68 1.74 -18.49 9.42
CA LEU A 68 1.21 -18.53 8.06
C LEU A 68 0.14 -19.62 7.94
N ARG A 69 -1.05 -19.25 7.45
CA ARG A 69 -2.16 -20.20 7.20
C ARG A 69 -2.39 -20.44 5.73
N LYS A 70 -2.33 -19.38 4.92
CA LYS A 70 -2.52 -19.47 3.49
C LYS A 70 -1.80 -18.33 2.81
N GLN A 71 -1.11 -18.64 1.72
CA GLN A 71 -0.70 -17.65 0.74
C GLN A 71 -1.30 -18.05 -0.60
N GLN A 72 -1.86 -17.08 -1.32
CA GLN A 72 -2.43 -17.34 -2.63
C GLN A 72 -1.32 -17.76 -3.60
N PRO A 73 -1.38 -18.97 -4.19
CA PRO A 73 -0.41 -19.36 -5.20
C PRO A 73 -0.60 -18.52 -6.45
N VAL A 74 0.51 -18.08 -7.04
CA VAL A 74 0.54 -17.37 -8.31
C VAL A 74 1.15 -18.31 -9.35
N LEU A 75 0.35 -18.67 -10.34
CA LEU A 75 0.77 -19.59 -11.40
C LEU A 75 1.72 -18.92 -12.38
N GLY A 76 2.47 -19.70 -13.15
CA GLY A 76 3.35 -19.18 -14.21
C GLY A 76 4.76 -18.80 -13.75
N GLY A 77 5.21 -19.33 -12.60
CA GLY A 77 6.61 -19.16 -12.13
C GLY A 77 6.89 -17.82 -11.47
N TYR A 78 5.87 -17.21 -10.86
CA TYR A 78 6.03 -15.96 -10.12
C TYR A 78 7.02 -16.10 -8.96
N ASP A 79 8.05 -15.27 -8.96
CA ASP A 79 8.99 -15.10 -7.85
C ASP A 79 8.89 -13.66 -7.31
N PRO A 80 8.52 -13.43 -6.04
CA PRO A 80 8.55 -12.11 -5.42
C PRO A 80 9.91 -11.40 -5.57
N GLY A 81 11.01 -12.16 -5.56
CA GLY A 81 12.37 -11.66 -5.69
C GLY A 81 12.67 -10.95 -7.01
N ASP A 82 11.91 -11.28 -8.07
CA ASP A 82 12.01 -10.62 -9.37
C ASP A 82 11.53 -9.16 -9.35
N TYR A 83 10.78 -8.77 -8.32
CA TYR A 83 10.13 -7.48 -8.25
C TYR A 83 10.66 -6.65 -7.09
N ALA A 84 10.52 -5.35 -7.24
CA ALA A 84 10.87 -4.37 -6.22
C ALA A 84 9.74 -3.35 -6.11
N GLN A 85 9.63 -2.77 -4.93
CA GLN A 85 8.64 -1.75 -4.63
C GLN A 85 9.27 -0.65 -3.78
N ARG A 86 8.79 0.58 -3.93
CA ARG A 86 9.32 1.75 -3.23
C ARG A 86 8.25 2.80 -3.02
N ARG A 87 8.31 3.49 -1.87
CA ARG A 87 7.59 4.74 -1.62
C ARG A 87 8.47 5.90 -2.07
N LEU A 88 7.88 6.87 -2.78
CA LEU A 88 8.45 8.20 -2.95
C LEU A 88 7.44 9.26 -2.50
N TRP A 89 7.94 10.48 -2.31
CA TRP A 89 7.15 11.65 -1.93
C TRP A 89 7.35 12.72 -2.98
N VAL A 90 6.27 13.19 -3.58
CA VAL A 90 6.28 14.29 -4.56
C VAL A 90 5.80 15.55 -3.88
N THR A 91 6.59 16.61 -3.93
CA THR A 91 6.12 17.93 -3.50
C THR A 91 5.21 18.51 -4.59
N ALA A 92 3.92 18.62 -4.29
CA ALA A 92 2.94 19.28 -5.14
C ALA A 92 3.22 20.79 -5.22
N THR A 93 2.61 21.46 -6.20
CA THR A 93 2.79 22.91 -6.45
C THR A 93 2.46 23.78 -5.24
N ASP A 94 1.56 23.33 -4.36
CA ASP A 94 1.20 24.01 -3.11
C ASP A 94 2.05 23.58 -1.89
N GLY A 95 3.13 22.82 -2.12
CA GLY A 95 4.09 22.40 -1.11
C GLY A 95 3.74 21.11 -0.38
N VAL A 96 2.55 20.55 -0.58
CA VAL A 96 2.13 19.30 0.08
C VAL A 96 2.94 18.12 -0.46
N GLN A 97 3.38 17.23 0.43
CA GLN A 97 4.04 15.98 0.02
C GLN A 97 3.00 14.90 -0.28
N VAL A 98 2.80 14.61 -1.58
CA VAL A 98 1.93 13.55 -2.09
C VAL A 98 2.70 12.22 -2.10
N PRO A 99 2.25 11.19 -1.38
CA PRO A 99 2.90 9.89 -1.42
C PRO A 99 2.65 9.19 -2.76
N VAL A 100 3.62 8.44 -3.24
CA VAL A 100 3.51 7.60 -4.45
C VAL A 100 4.10 6.23 -4.17
N SER A 101 3.35 5.18 -4.47
CA SER A 101 3.83 3.79 -4.35
C SER A 101 4.17 3.22 -5.71
N LEU A 102 5.35 2.63 -5.85
CA LEU A 102 5.84 2.05 -7.10
C LEU A 102 6.08 0.57 -6.96
N VAL A 103 5.90 -0.17 -8.05
CA VAL A 103 6.37 -1.55 -8.25
C VAL A 103 6.89 -1.73 -9.67
N TRP A 104 7.97 -2.48 -9.82
CA TRP A 104 8.60 -2.82 -11.10
C TRP A 104 9.27 -4.19 -11.03
N LYS A 105 9.57 -4.78 -12.20
CA LYS A 105 10.44 -5.96 -12.31
C LYS A 105 11.91 -5.53 -12.39
N ARG A 106 12.76 -6.12 -11.54
CA ARG A 106 14.17 -5.74 -11.33
C ARG A 106 15.04 -5.92 -12.56
N SER A 107 14.75 -6.92 -13.40
CA SER A 107 15.51 -7.22 -14.62
C SER A 107 15.53 -6.07 -15.63
N PHE A 108 14.61 -5.11 -15.52
CA PHE A 108 14.56 -3.89 -16.34
C PHE A 108 15.23 -2.68 -15.68
N GLY A 109 15.99 -2.89 -14.59
CA GLY A 109 16.69 -1.84 -13.85
C GLY A 109 15.79 -1.01 -12.91
N GLU A 110 16.42 -0.06 -12.24
CA GLU A 110 15.76 0.85 -11.28
C GLU A 110 14.94 1.94 -11.99
N PRO A 111 13.73 2.29 -11.49
CA PRO A 111 12.97 3.42 -12.01
C PRO A 111 13.76 4.72 -11.90
N GLY A 112 13.81 5.48 -13.01
CA GLY A 112 14.57 6.72 -13.13
C GLY A 112 15.97 6.55 -13.73
N ALA A 113 16.48 5.31 -13.91
CA ALA A 113 17.77 5.09 -14.58
C ALA A 113 17.71 5.34 -16.10
N ALA A 114 16.55 5.12 -16.72
CA ALA A 114 16.25 5.42 -18.12
C ALA A 114 14.73 5.60 -18.29
N PRO A 115 14.27 6.30 -19.35
CA PRO A 115 12.85 6.39 -19.68
C PRO A 115 12.24 5.01 -19.87
N ARG A 116 11.11 4.75 -19.19
CA ARG A 116 10.36 3.50 -19.26
C ARG A 116 8.87 3.80 -19.30
N PRO A 117 8.05 2.93 -19.92
CA PRO A 117 6.60 3.07 -19.83
C PRO A 117 6.15 3.03 -18.37
N VAL A 118 5.25 3.94 -17.99
CA VAL A 118 4.66 4.00 -16.66
C VAL A 118 3.14 3.90 -16.77
N HIS A 119 2.54 3.04 -15.94
CA HIS A 119 1.11 3.08 -15.66
C HIS A 119 0.91 3.80 -14.33
N LEU A 120 0.49 5.06 -14.39
CA LEU A 120 0.13 5.87 -13.22
C LEU A 120 -1.36 5.75 -12.93
N TYR A 121 -1.70 5.22 -11.75
CA TYR A 121 -3.06 5.02 -11.28
C TYR A 121 -3.42 6.02 -10.17
N GLY A 122 -4.69 6.46 -10.11
CA GLY A 122 -5.23 7.33 -9.07
C GLY A 122 -6.74 7.21 -8.94
N TYR A 123 -7.27 7.50 -7.74
CA TYR A 123 -8.71 7.51 -7.43
C TYR A 123 -9.15 8.78 -6.70
N GLY A 124 -8.76 8.95 -5.43
CA GLY A 124 -8.82 10.23 -4.72
C GLY A 124 -10.22 10.76 -4.40
N SER A 125 -11.17 9.93 -3.99
CA SER A 125 -12.51 10.39 -3.54
C SER A 125 -13.06 9.56 -2.38
N TYR A 126 -14.02 10.12 -1.65
CA TYR A 126 -14.79 9.43 -0.60
C TYR A 126 -13.98 8.86 0.56
N GLU A 127 -12.78 9.39 0.81
CA GLU A 127 -11.83 8.82 1.79
C GLU A 127 -11.39 7.39 1.43
N ALA A 128 -11.73 6.90 0.23
CA ALA A 128 -11.30 5.60 -0.23
C ALA A 128 -9.78 5.62 -0.42
N THR A 129 -9.14 4.56 0.06
CA THR A 129 -7.70 4.37 -0.04
C THR A 129 -7.38 3.40 -1.16
N ILE A 130 -6.33 3.68 -1.92
CA ILE A 130 -5.79 2.73 -2.90
C ILE A 130 -4.52 2.12 -2.35
N ASP A 131 -4.69 1.17 -1.44
CA ASP A 131 -3.57 0.56 -0.73
C ASP A 131 -2.70 -0.36 -1.62
N PRO A 132 -1.39 -0.50 -1.33
CA PRO A 132 -0.51 -1.40 -2.07
C PRO A 132 -0.97 -2.86 -1.96
N GLY A 133 -1.53 -3.40 -3.04
CA GLY A 133 -2.07 -4.76 -3.07
C GLY A 133 -1.71 -5.54 -4.33
N PHE A 134 -1.58 -6.86 -4.19
CA PHE A 134 -1.18 -7.75 -5.26
C PHE A 134 -2.24 -7.82 -6.35
N SER A 135 -1.82 -7.93 -7.61
CA SER A 135 -2.74 -8.00 -8.75
C SER A 135 -2.11 -8.84 -9.86
N VAL A 136 -2.71 -10.01 -10.15
CA VAL A 136 -2.26 -10.89 -11.23
C VAL A 136 -2.28 -10.17 -12.59
N PRO A 137 -3.33 -9.41 -12.97
CA PRO A 137 -3.31 -8.65 -14.22
C PRO A 137 -2.14 -7.66 -14.34
N ARG A 138 -1.66 -7.11 -13.21
CA ARG A 138 -0.54 -6.16 -13.20
C ARG A 138 0.79 -6.82 -13.61
N LEU A 139 0.97 -8.11 -13.33
CA LEU A 139 2.20 -8.84 -13.70
C LEU A 139 2.48 -8.73 -15.20
N SER A 140 1.46 -8.80 -16.04
CA SER A 140 1.59 -8.61 -17.49
C SER A 140 2.29 -7.29 -17.88
N LEU A 141 2.05 -6.21 -17.13
CA LEU A 141 2.72 -4.93 -17.37
C LEU A 141 4.17 -4.97 -16.86
N LEU A 142 4.37 -5.45 -15.64
CA LEU A 142 5.68 -5.50 -14.99
C LEU A 142 6.68 -6.38 -15.76
N ASP A 143 6.21 -7.51 -16.28
CA ASP A 143 7.01 -8.45 -17.07
C ASP A 143 7.38 -7.92 -18.45
N ARG A 144 6.76 -6.81 -18.88
CA ARG A 144 7.09 -6.07 -20.11
C ARG A 144 7.88 -4.79 -19.83
N GLY A 145 8.41 -4.62 -18.62
CA GLY A 145 9.24 -3.49 -18.24
C GLY A 145 8.47 -2.22 -17.89
N VAL A 146 7.14 -2.26 -17.83
CA VAL A 146 6.32 -1.14 -17.37
C VAL A 146 6.49 -0.96 -15.86
N VAL A 147 6.66 0.27 -15.40
CA VAL A 147 6.59 0.61 -13.97
C VAL A 147 5.14 0.91 -13.62
N PHE A 148 4.62 0.32 -12.55
CA PHE A 148 3.29 0.65 -12.03
C PHE A 148 3.44 1.59 -10.84
N ALA A 149 2.71 2.70 -10.87
CA ALA A 149 2.72 3.71 -9.82
C ALA A 149 1.30 4.05 -9.37
N ILE A 150 1.12 4.28 -8.08
CA ILE A 150 -0.12 4.80 -7.50
C ILE A 150 0.17 6.18 -6.92
N ALA A 151 -0.53 7.21 -7.42
CA ALA A 151 -0.56 8.53 -6.82
C ALA A 151 -1.64 8.57 -5.72
N HIS A 152 -1.21 8.70 -4.47
CA HIS A 152 -2.11 8.77 -3.31
C HIS A 152 -2.59 10.20 -3.09
N VAL A 153 -3.28 10.73 -4.10
CA VAL A 153 -3.73 12.13 -4.19
C VAL A 153 -4.75 12.49 -3.11
N ARG A 154 -4.86 13.78 -2.78
CA ARG A 154 -5.90 14.29 -1.87
C ARG A 154 -7.30 13.93 -2.34
N GLY A 155 -8.19 13.72 -1.38
CA GLY A 155 -9.54 13.18 -1.57
C GLY A 155 -9.63 11.68 -1.25
N GLY A 156 -8.50 10.98 -1.22
CA GLY A 156 -8.38 9.66 -0.60
C GLY A 156 -8.18 9.75 0.92
N GLY A 157 -8.01 8.60 1.58
CA GLY A 157 -7.86 8.49 3.04
C GLY A 157 -6.45 8.13 3.52
N GLU A 158 -5.46 8.11 2.63
CA GLU A 158 -4.16 7.49 2.89
C GLU A 158 -3.42 8.17 4.04
N MET A 159 -3.45 9.50 4.07
CA MET A 159 -2.86 10.35 5.10
C MET A 159 -3.84 10.73 6.22
N GLY A 160 -4.94 10.00 6.35
CA GLY A 160 -5.99 10.24 7.34
C GLY A 160 -7.04 11.25 6.90
N ARG A 161 -7.95 11.60 7.81
CA ARG A 161 -9.20 12.30 7.47
C ARG A 161 -8.99 13.65 6.78
N GLN A 162 -7.98 14.42 7.19
CA GLN A 162 -7.71 15.73 6.60
C GLN A 162 -7.34 15.62 5.12
N TRP A 163 -6.68 14.52 4.71
CA TRP A 163 -6.34 14.26 3.31
C TRP A 163 -7.57 14.20 2.40
N TYR A 164 -8.67 13.65 2.92
CA TYR A 164 -9.96 13.62 2.23
C TYR A 164 -10.63 14.99 2.25
N GLU A 165 -10.66 15.67 3.40
CA GLU A 165 -11.27 17.00 3.51
C GLU A 165 -10.60 18.04 2.59
N ASP A 166 -9.29 17.94 2.40
CA ASP A 166 -8.50 18.78 1.49
C ASP A 166 -8.61 18.35 0.01
N GLY A 167 -9.44 17.37 -0.33
CA GLY A 167 -9.64 16.89 -1.70
C GLY A 167 -11.11 16.64 -2.05
N LYS A 168 -12.04 17.38 -1.43
CA LYS A 168 -13.48 17.34 -1.71
C LYS A 168 -14.09 18.73 -1.75
N LEU A 169 -15.32 18.82 -2.27
CA LEU A 169 -16.10 20.07 -2.36
C LEU A 169 -15.25 21.18 -2.99
N LEU A 170 -15.09 22.32 -2.31
CA LEU A 170 -14.34 23.47 -2.80
C LEU A 170 -12.82 23.20 -2.95
N HIS A 171 -12.30 22.17 -2.27
CA HIS A 171 -10.91 21.72 -2.38
C HIS A 171 -10.72 20.58 -3.40
N LYS A 172 -11.77 20.16 -4.12
CA LYS A 172 -11.70 19.00 -5.03
C LYS A 172 -10.65 19.14 -6.13
N ARG A 173 -10.31 20.38 -6.51
CA ARG A 173 -9.26 20.65 -7.49
C ARG A 173 -7.91 20.00 -7.10
N ASN A 174 -7.63 19.88 -5.80
CA ASN A 174 -6.40 19.31 -5.28
C ASN A 174 -6.16 17.87 -5.73
N THR A 175 -7.22 17.04 -5.82
CA THR A 175 -7.11 15.67 -6.36
C THR A 175 -6.47 15.64 -7.75
N PHE A 176 -6.86 16.58 -8.62
CA PHE A 176 -6.39 16.61 -10.00
C PHE A 176 -5.00 17.22 -10.10
N THR A 177 -4.73 18.30 -9.36
CA THR A 177 -3.41 18.96 -9.38
C THR A 177 -2.34 18.05 -8.80
N ASP A 178 -2.65 17.32 -7.72
CA ASP A 178 -1.74 16.32 -7.15
C ASP A 178 -1.38 15.25 -8.19
N PHE A 179 -2.38 14.75 -8.93
CA PHE A 179 -2.14 13.72 -9.95
C PHE A 179 -1.24 14.23 -11.07
N VAL A 180 -1.47 15.46 -11.53
CA VAL A 180 -0.66 16.11 -12.57
C VAL A 180 0.76 16.38 -12.08
N ASP A 181 0.93 16.83 -10.84
CA ASP A 181 2.25 17.10 -10.26
C ASP A 181 3.05 15.81 -10.06
N VAL A 182 2.39 14.71 -9.64
CA VAL A 182 3.00 13.38 -9.62
C VAL A 182 3.39 12.94 -11.03
N ALA A 183 2.53 13.11 -12.02
CA ALA A 183 2.85 12.73 -13.40
C ALA A 183 4.06 13.51 -13.93
N ARG A 184 4.15 14.81 -13.66
CA ARG A 184 5.30 15.64 -14.03
C ARG A 184 6.59 15.22 -13.33
N HIS A 185 6.52 14.83 -12.06
CA HIS A 185 7.68 14.36 -11.31
C HIS A 185 8.25 13.04 -11.86
N LEU A 186 7.41 12.18 -12.44
CA LEU A 186 7.82 10.88 -12.97
C LEU A 186 8.42 10.93 -14.40
N VAL A 187 8.42 12.11 -15.04
CA VAL A 187 9.03 12.38 -16.36
C VAL A 187 10.42 12.94 -16.17
#